data_AF-A0A845AZY1-F1
#
_entry.id   AF-A0A845AZY1-F1
#
_cell.length_a   1.000
_cell.length_b   1.000
_cell.length_c   1.000
_cell.angle_alpha   90.00
_cell.angle_beta   90.00
_cell.angle_gamma   90.00
#
_symmetry.space_group_name_H-M   'P 1'
#
loop_
_entity.id
_entity.type
_entity.pdbx_description
1 polymer ?
#
loop_
_entity_poly.entity_id
_entity_poly.type
_entity_poly.pdbx_seq_one_letter_code
_entity_poly.pdbx_strand_id
1 'polypeptide(L)'
;MQKKELYRRGGYYLAFDVRSDGTPRSNKIYIFWYDPVAGRVRSLSTRSADIEDGKAQLDQLYEANQKGFVVCPTCGQALSGNEPPLLATAVAEYGAAKADYKAASYRLEHVLNYQIAKGLESTRVDEVDDIWVDAFRAWALEVPITSAKGNSRKRTPGTVEASVLQLRAAVNHAFKKRKLASRAEFKVKSAKVVSKSPWFRMSEKQLVATFRYALVSDYSNDVPSKQVEKWRIDRLQLLQFLRLSVCTWARPDAVMDFSTAPARGQWQKENGYIDLNPNGRAQTKKYRPLLRAPRQLIPHLEANLGPFVKVASVRTAWRQMTQTLNFPQDAQSGTKLVRRSVSNLLRAELEHDGHWQQGRIYLGHVQPDESDKYATAYHTLYTSHALAATEALIDRIETAAPGAFSLNDTDTVPELEPRP
;
A
#
# COMPACT_ATOMS: atom_id res chain seq x y z
N MET A 1 -10.84 52.79 10.47
CA MET A 1 -10.97 52.14 11.78
C MET A 1 -11.79 50.87 11.63
N GLN A 2 -11.24 49.70 11.95
CA GLN A 2 -12.00 48.44 11.96
C GLN A 2 -12.97 48.46 13.15
N LYS A 3 -14.24 48.13 12.90
CA LYS A 3 -15.24 47.95 13.97
C LYS A 3 -14.78 46.78 14.85
N LYS A 4 -14.85 46.91 16.17
CA LYS A 4 -14.48 45.81 17.09
C LYS A 4 -15.55 44.72 16.99
N GLU A 5 -15.17 43.58 16.42
CA GLU A 5 -16.06 42.43 16.24
C GLU A 5 -16.28 41.72 17.58
N LEU A 6 -17.55 41.45 17.89
CA LEU A 6 -17.99 40.75 19.11
C LEU A 6 -18.24 39.26 18.85
N TYR A 7 -18.72 38.91 17.66
CA TYR A 7 -19.03 37.55 17.24
C TYR A 7 -19.11 37.49 15.69
N ARG A 8 -18.85 36.32 15.09
CA ARG A 8 -18.88 36.14 13.63
C ARG A 8 -19.40 34.76 13.27
N ARG A 9 -20.29 34.70 12.27
CA ARG A 9 -20.79 33.47 11.65
C ARG A 9 -20.83 33.65 10.12
N GLY A 10 -19.97 32.91 9.42
CA GLY A 10 -19.78 33.07 7.97
C GLY A 10 -19.36 34.50 7.59
N GLY A 11 -20.05 35.10 6.61
CA GLY A 11 -19.85 36.48 6.18
C GLY A 11 -20.57 37.55 7.03
N TYR A 12 -21.20 37.15 8.13
CA TYR A 12 -21.95 38.02 9.05
C TYR A 12 -21.15 38.20 10.33
N TYR A 13 -21.06 39.44 10.83
CA TYR A 13 -20.39 39.74 12.09
C TYR A 13 -21.19 40.72 12.94
N LEU A 14 -21.05 40.57 14.25
CA LEU A 14 -21.70 41.36 15.28
C LEU A 14 -20.74 42.45 15.74
N ALA A 15 -21.16 43.72 15.75
CA ALA A 15 -20.37 44.83 16.25
C ALA A 15 -21.24 46.02 16.69
N PHE A 16 -20.66 46.95 17.45
CA PHE A 16 -21.27 48.27 17.66
C PHE A 16 -21.09 49.12 16.40
N ASP A 17 -22.14 49.87 16.03
CA ASP A 17 -22.01 50.87 14.98
C ASP A 17 -21.33 52.11 15.54
N VAL A 18 -20.18 52.50 15.00
CA VAL A 18 -19.33 53.57 15.54
C VAL A 18 -19.27 54.78 14.60
N ARG A 19 -19.12 55.97 15.18
CA ARG A 19 -18.84 57.22 14.47
C ARG A 19 -17.37 57.29 14.05
N SER A 20 -17.02 58.30 13.26
CA SER A 20 -15.65 58.55 12.81
C SER A 20 -14.67 58.80 13.96
N ASP A 21 -15.16 59.26 15.11
CA ASP A 21 -14.41 59.47 16.35
C ASP A 21 -14.26 58.20 17.22
N GLY A 22 -14.79 57.06 16.77
CA GLY A 22 -14.74 55.78 17.49
C GLY A 22 -15.84 55.59 18.55
N THR A 23 -16.70 56.59 18.79
CA THR A 23 -17.81 56.46 19.75
C THR A 23 -18.98 55.67 19.16
N PRO A 24 -19.69 54.84 19.95
CA PRO A 24 -20.88 54.14 19.46
C PRO A 24 -21.99 55.13 19.08
N ARG A 25 -22.59 54.95 17.90
CA ARG A 25 -23.77 55.70 17.44
C ARG A 25 -25.01 55.39 18.26
N SER A 26 -25.06 54.21 18.88
CA SER A 26 -26.09 53.80 19.82
C SER A 26 -25.54 52.76 20.79
N ASN A 27 -26.27 52.49 21.87
CA ASN A 27 -25.99 51.37 22.78
C ASN A 27 -26.42 50.00 22.22
N LYS A 28 -26.96 49.95 21.00
CA LYS A 28 -27.45 48.72 20.38
C LYS A 28 -26.38 48.06 19.53
N ILE A 29 -26.43 46.74 19.49
CA ILE A 29 -25.52 45.93 18.70
C ILE A 29 -26.11 45.73 17.29
N TYR A 30 -25.25 45.69 16.28
CA TYR A 30 -25.63 45.52 14.88
C TYR A 30 -24.99 44.29 14.27
N ILE A 31 -25.69 43.68 13.33
CA ILE A 31 -25.20 42.64 12.45
C ILE A 31 -24.77 43.30 11.15
N PHE A 32 -23.56 43.02 10.69
CA PHE A 32 -23.00 43.54 9.45
C PHE A 32 -22.68 42.38 8.51
N TRP A 33 -22.93 42.58 7.22
CA TRP A 33 -22.54 41.63 6.17
C TRP A 33 -22.30 42.37 4.86
N TYR A 34 -21.47 41.79 4.00
CA TYR A 34 -21.28 42.31 2.65
C TYR A 34 -22.41 41.78 1.75
N ASP A 35 -23.13 42.70 1.10
CA ASP A 35 -24.14 42.38 0.09
C ASP A 35 -23.50 42.53 -1.29
N PRO A 36 -23.19 41.42 -1.99
CA PRO A 36 -22.51 41.47 -3.28
C PRO A 36 -23.39 42.03 -4.40
N VAL A 37 -24.73 41.96 -4.29
CA VAL A 37 -25.65 42.51 -5.29
C VAL A 37 -25.70 44.03 -5.18
N ALA A 38 -25.72 44.54 -3.95
CA ALA A 38 -25.68 45.98 -3.70
C ALA A 38 -24.24 46.56 -3.71
N GLY A 39 -23.21 45.71 -3.81
CA GLY A 39 -21.80 46.10 -3.80
C GLY A 39 -21.34 46.80 -2.52
N ARG A 40 -22.06 46.66 -1.40
CA ARG A 40 -21.82 47.43 -0.17
C ARG A 40 -22.06 46.60 1.09
N VAL A 41 -21.47 47.06 2.19
CA VAL A 41 -21.76 46.51 3.53
C VAL A 41 -23.14 46.96 3.97
N ARG A 42 -24.00 46.00 4.32
CA ARG A 42 -25.30 46.25 4.95
C ARG A 42 -25.20 46.04 6.45
N SER A 43 -26.13 46.66 7.16
CA SER A 43 -26.26 46.49 8.60
C SER A 43 -27.73 46.28 8.99
N LEU A 44 -27.94 45.52 10.05
CA LEU A 44 -29.22 45.30 10.69
C LEU A 44 -29.05 45.51 12.19
N SER A 45 -29.90 46.35 12.79
CA SER A 45 -29.90 46.52 14.25
C SER A 45 -30.54 45.32 14.91
N THR A 46 -29.90 44.78 15.95
CA THR A 46 -30.47 43.72 16.80
C THR A 46 -31.52 44.26 17.78
N ARG A 47 -31.65 45.60 17.89
CA ARG A 47 -32.46 46.31 18.90
C ARG A 47 -32.13 45.95 20.37
N SER A 48 -31.13 45.12 20.62
CA SER A 48 -30.64 44.73 21.95
C SER A 48 -29.24 45.29 22.19
N ALA A 49 -28.91 45.48 23.47
CA ALA A 49 -27.55 45.74 23.94
C ALA A 49 -26.90 44.46 24.51
N ASP A 50 -27.69 43.38 24.64
CA ASP A 50 -27.22 42.08 25.08
C ASP A 50 -26.53 41.35 23.92
N ILE A 51 -25.34 40.83 24.20
CA ILE A 51 -24.51 40.09 23.25
C ILE A 51 -25.16 38.75 22.90
N GLU A 52 -25.79 38.06 23.85
CA GLU A 52 -26.39 36.74 23.59
C GLU A 52 -27.64 36.85 22.71
N ASP A 53 -28.51 37.84 22.96
CA ASP A 53 -29.61 38.19 22.05
C ASP A 53 -29.10 38.54 20.65
N GLY A 54 -28.00 39.29 20.58
CA GLY A 54 -27.37 39.68 19.32
C GLY A 54 -26.86 38.48 18.53
N LYS A 55 -26.25 37.49 19.20
CA LYS A 55 -25.82 36.23 18.58
C LYS A 55 -27.01 35.44 18.03
N ALA A 56 -28.08 35.27 18.81
CA ALA A 56 -29.27 34.55 18.38
C ALA A 56 -29.92 35.18 17.14
N GLN A 57 -29.99 36.51 17.08
CA GLN A 57 -30.52 37.21 15.90
C GLN A 57 -29.58 37.15 14.68
N LEU A 58 -28.26 37.17 14.91
CA LEU A 58 -27.28 36.96 13.84
C LEU A 58 -27.43 35.57 13.24
N ASP A 59 -27.59 34.56 14.09
CA ASP A 59 -27.78 33.17 13.70
C ASP A 59 -29.07 32.97 12.91
N GLN A 60 -30.18 33.56 13.37
CA GLN A 60 -31.46 33.52 12.66
C GLN A 60 -31.38 34.22 11.30
N LEU A 61 -30.70 35.37 11.21
CA LEU A 61 -30.51 36.10 9.95
C LEU A 61 -29.59 35.32 8.98
N TYR A 62 -28.53 34.71 9.50
CA TYR A 62 -27.65 33.83 8.74
C TYR A 62 -28.45 32.66 8.18
N GLU A 63 -29.23 31.97 9.00
CA GLU A 63 -30.07 30.84 8.56
C GLU A 63 -31.15 31.26 7.55
N ALA A 64 -31.81 32.40 7.76
CA ALA A 64 -32.80 32.93 6.82
C ALA A 64 -32.20 33.27 5.45
N ASN A 65 -31.00 33.85 5.42
CA ASN A 65 -30.34 34.24 4.17
C ASN A 65 -29.55 33.10 3.50
N GLN A 66 -29.26 32.02 4.22
CA GLN A 66 -28.49 30.87 3.71
C GLN A 66 -29.36 29.66 3.35
N LYS A 67 -30.69 29.72 3.52
CA LYS A 67 -31.65 28.64 3.21
C LYS A 67 -31.70 28.17 1.73
N GLY A 68 -30.82 28.64 0.85
CA GLY A 68 -30.62 28.11 -0.51
C GLY A 68 -29.29 27.41 -0.76
N PHE A 69 -28.33 27.46 0.16
CA PHE A 69 -27.00 26.87 -0.03
C PHE A 69 -26.56 26.09 1.20
N VAL A 70 -26.55 24.76 1.11
CA VAL A 70 -25.85 23.94 2.09
C VAL A 70 -24.36 24.24 1.93
N VAL A 71 -23.75 24.91 2.89
CA VAL A 71 -22.31 25.22 2.87
C VAL A 71 -21.54 24.15 3.61
N CYS A 72 -20.35 23.82 3.12
CA CYS A 72 -19.45 22.91 3.82
C CYS A 72 -19.06 23.52 5.18
N PRO A 73 -19.31 22.83 6.32
CA PRO A 73 -19.00 23.37 7.65
C PRO A 73 -17.50 23.53 7.90
N THR A 74 -16.64 22.91 7.08
CA THR A 74 -15.19 23.00 7.20
C THR A 74 -14.56 24.16 6.40
N CYS A 75 -15.11 24.52 5.24
CA CYS A 75 -14.48 25.53 4.37
C CYS A 75 -15.39 26.70 3.98
N GLY A 76 -16.66 26.71 4.41
CA GLY A 76 -17.59 27.82 4.21
C GLY A 76 -18.03 28.05 2.75
N GLN A 77 -17.66 27.16 1.82
CA GLN A 77 -18.09 27.25 0.42
C GLN A 77 -19.40 26.47 0.19
N ALA A 78 -20.23 26.97 -0.73
CA ALA A 78 -21.48 26.34 -1.14
C ALA A 78 -21.24 24.93 -1.72
N LEU A 79 -21.97 23.94 -1.20
CA LEU A 79 -22.13 22.65 -1.86
C LEU A 79 -23.00 22.87 -3.10
N SER A 80 -22.74 22.10 -4.17
CA SER A 80 -23.70 22.04 -5.29
C SER A 80 -25.03 21.59 -4.68
N GLY A 81 -26.09 22.38 -4.74
CA GLY A 81 -27.38 22.17 -4.07
C GLY A 81 -28.18 20.94 -4.52
N ASN A 82 -27.50 19.85 -4.88
CA ASN A 82 -28.06 18.55 -5.19
C ASN A 82 -27.99 17.68 -3.94
N GLU A 83 -28.96 16.78 -3.83
CA GLU A 83 -28.89 15.67 -2.88
C GLU A 83 -27.56 14.92 -3.01
N PRO A 84 -27.00 14.40 -1.91
CA PRO A 84 -25.80 13.57 -1.96
C PRO A 84 -25.95 12.46 -3.01
N PRO A 85 -24.92 12.20 -3.83
CA PRO A 85 -25.02 11.24 -4.90
C PRO A 85 -25.30 9.83 -4.35
N LEU A 86 -25.93 9.00 -5.17
CA LEU A 86 -25.98 7.56 -4.92
C LEU A 86 -24.57 7.01 -4.75
N LEU A 87 -24.43 6.01 -3.88
CA LEU A 87 -23.15 5.36 -3.63
C LEU A 87 -22.56 4.77 -4.92
N ALA A 88 -23.40 4.13 -5.74
CA ALA A 88 -22.98 3.57 -7.02
C ALA A 88 -22.38 4.62 -7.97
N THR A 89 -22.98 5.81 -8.02
CA THR A 89 -22.47 6.95 -8.81
C THR A 89 -21.10 7.41 -8.31
N ALA A 90 -20.93 7.57 -7.00
CA ALA A 90 -19.65 7.97 -6.42
C ALA A 90 -18.55 6.91 -6.65
N VAL A 91 -18.91 5.62 -6.60
CA VAL A 91 -18.03 4.51 -6.92
C VAL A 91 -17.60 4.54 -8.40
N ALA A 92 -18.55 4.75 -9.32
CA ALA A 92 -18.27 4.82 -10.75
C ALA A 92 -17.34 6.00 -11.09
N GLU A 93 -17.61 7.19 -10.54
CA GLU A 93 -16.78 8.37 -10.74
C GLU A 93 -15.36 8.19 -10.18
N TYR A 94 -15.25 7.59 -8.99
CA TYR A 94 -13.94 7.26 -8.43
C TYR A 94 -13.20 6.24 -9.29
N GLY A 95 -13.92 5.23 -9.80
CA GLY A 95 -13.39 4.23 -10.73
C GLY A 95 -12.83 4.85 -12.00
N ALA A 96 -13.56 5.78 -12.61
CA ALA A 96 -13.10 6.54 -13.78
C ALA A 96 -11.85 7.38 -13.45
N ALA A 97 -11.84 8.07 -12.30
CA ALA A 97 -10.68 8.85 -11.84
C ALA A 97 -9.46 7.99 -11.46
N LYS A 98 -9.62 6.66 -11.37
CA LYS A 98 -8.58 5.69 -11.02
C LYS A 98 -8.59 4.47 -11.96
N ALA A 99 -8.84 4.70 -13.26
CA ALA A 99 -8.94 3.66 -14.26
C ALA A 99 -7.73 2.69 -14.28
N ASP A 100 -6.53 3.22 -14.06
CA ASP A 100 -5.29 2.42 -14.06
C ASP A 100 -5.13 1.52 -12.82
N TYR A 101 -5.93 1.73 -11.78
CA TYR A 101 -5.86 0.97 -10.54
C TYR A 101 -6.93 -0.12 -10.48
N LYS A 102 -6.79 -1.15 -11.33
CA LYS A 102 -7.72 -2.29 -11.45
C LYS A 102 -8.12 -2.93 -10.12
N ALA A 103 -7.21 -2.95 -9.13
CA ALA A 103 -7.50 -3.51 -7.81
C ALA A 103 -8.58 -2.73 -7.04
N ALA A 104 -8.74 -1.43 -7.28
CA ALA A 104 -9.84 -0.66 -6.72
C ALA A 104 -11.18 -1.09 -7.31
N SER A 105 -11.24 -1.33 -8.63
CA SER A 105 -12.47 -1.73 -9.32
C SER A 105 -13.04 -3.03 -8.74
N TYR A 106 -12.25 -4.10 -8.65
CA TYR A 106 -12.70 -5.37 -8.07
C TYR A 106 -13.14 -5.26 -6.60
N ARG A 107 -12.49 -4.38 -5.84
CA ARG A 107 -12.82 -4.17 -4.42
C ARG A 107 -14.14 -3.43 -4.26
N LEU A 108 -14.40 -2.43 -5.10
CA LEU A 108 -15.63 -1.67 -5.11
C LEU A 108 -16.79 -2.46 -5.71
N GLU A 109 -16.51 -3.36 -6.66
CA GLU A 109 -17.49 -4.31 -7.19
C GLU A 109 -18.11 -5.16 -6.08
N HIS A 110 -17.34 -5.59 -5.07
CA HIS A 110 -17.89 -6.28 -3.90
C HIS A 110 -18.91 -5.44 -3.13
N VAL A 111 -18.71 -4.11 -3.08
CA VAL A 111 -19.62 -3.16 -2.42
C VAL A 111 -20.89 -2.99 -3.24
N LEU A 112 -20.77 -2.87 -4.57
CA LEU A 112 -21.93 -2.80 -5.47
C LEU A 112 -22.75 -4.09 -5.45
N ASN A 113 -22.09 -5.25 -5.42
CA ASN A 113 -22.75 -6.55 -5.30
C ASN A 113 -23.50 -6.68 -3.97
N TYR A 114 -22.99 -6.08 -2.90
CA TYR A 114 -23.72 -6.01 -1.63
C TYR A 114 -24.98 -5.16 -1.75
N GLN A 115 -24.90 -4.00 -2.42
CA GLN A 115 -26.09 -3.17 -2.65
C GLN A 115 -27.17 -3.95 -3.38
N ILE A 116 -26.81 -4.60 -4.49
CA ILE A 116 -27.74 -5.42 -5.29
C ILE A 116 -28.32 -6.57 -4.46
N ALA A 117 -27.48 -7.31 -3.74
CA ALA A 117 -27.91 -8.47 -2.97
C ALA A 117 -28.83 -8.12 -1.78
N LYS A 118 -28.84 -6.87 -1.33
CA LYS A 118 -29.64 -6.40 -0.19
C LYS A 118 -30.74 -5.41 -0.57
N GLY A 119 -30.90 -5.08 -1.85
CA GLY A 119 -31.88 -4.09 -2.30
C GLY A 119 -31.54 -2.66 -1.83
N LEU A 120 -30.25 -2.33 -1.77
CA LEU A 120 -29.70 -1.06 -1.26
C LEU A 120 -29.14 -0.17 -2.38
N GLU A 121 -29.63 -0.30 -3.61
CA GLU A 121 -29.15 0.44 -4.77
C GLU A 121 -29.45 1.94 -4.67
N SER A 122 -30.48 2.31 -3.91
CA SER A 122 -30.83 3.71 -3.61
C SER A 122 -30.00 4.34 -2.49
N THR A 123 -29.07 3.59 -1.86
CA THR A 123 -28.23 4.14 -0.79
C THR A 123 -27.41 5.32 -1.29
N ARG A 124 -27.52 6.43 -0.57
CA ARG A 124 -26.73 7.65 -0.78
C ARG A 124 -25.43 7.57 0.00
N VAL A 125 -24.44 8.36 -0.43
CA VAL A 125 -23.10 8.29 0.15
C VAL A 125 -23.06 8.76 1.62
N ASP A 126 -23.92 9.70 2.01
CA ASP A 126 -24.07 10.21 3.37
C ASP A 126 -24.76 9.22 4.33
N GLU A 127 -25.47 8.23 3.80
CA GLU A 127 -26.07 7.14 4.58
C GLU A 127 -25.07 6.01 4.91
N VAL A 128 -23.85 6.07 4.37
CA VAL A 128 -22.82 5.05 4.59
C VAL A 128 -22.06 5.35 5.88
N ASP A 129 -22.54 4.80 6.98
CA ASP A 129 -21.96 4.92 8.32
C ASP A 129 -21.28 3.62 8.81
N ASP A 130 -20.87 3.58 10.09
CA ASP A 130 -20.27 2.37 10.67
C ASP A 130 -21.25 1.18 10.71
N ILE A 131 -22.56 1.41 10.87
CA ILE A 131 -23.60 0.36 10.90
C ILE A 131 -23.72 -0.28 9.52
N TRP A 132 -23.81 0.54 8.47
CA TRP A 132 -23.85 0.07 7.08
C TRP A 132 -22.60 -0.74 6.75
N VAL A 133 -21.42 -0.25 7.15
CA VAL A 133 -20.15 -0.91 6.89
C VAL A 133 -20.01 -2.23 7.66
N ASP A 134 -20.51 -2.31 8.90
CA ASP A 134 -20.54 -3.56 9.67
C ASP A 134 -21.50 -4.60 9.08
N ALA A 135 -22.65 -4.17 8.55
CA ALA A 135 -23.54 -5.04 7.79
C ALA A 135 -22.88 -5.56 6.50
N PHE A 136 -22.18 -4.69 5.75
CA PHE A 136 -21.38 -5.10 4.60
C PHE A 136 -20.29 -6.11 5.00
N ARG A 137 -19.58 -5.88 6.11
CA ARG A 137 -18.53 -6.79 6.61
C ARG A 137 -19.08 -8.17 6.90
N ALA A 138 -20.21 -8.26 7.59
CA ALA A 138 -20.87 -9.52 7.93
C ALA A 138 -21.25 -10.29 6.66
N TRP A 139 -21.97 -9.65 5.74
CA TRP A 139 -22.35 -10.26 4.47
C TRP A 139 -21.14 -10.68 3.63
N ALA A 140 -20.12 -9.83 3.54
CA ALA A 140 -18.98 -10.08 2.69
C ALA A 140 -18.13 -11.28 3.15
N LEU A 141 -18.17 -11.65 4.43
CA LEU A 141 -17.51 -12.83 4.98
C LEU A 141 -18.25 -14.13 4.67
N GLU A 142 -19.56 -14.07 4.47
CA GLU A 142 -20.42 -15.20 4.13
C GLU A 142 -20.39 -15.50 2.64
N VAL A 143 -20.33 -14.47 1.79
CA VAL A 143 -20.31 -14.67 0.34
C VAL A 143 -18.89 -15.01 -0.15
N PRO A 144 -18.69 -16.17 -0.79
CA PRO A 144 -17.38 -16.57 -1.29
C PRO A 144 -16.97 -15.76 -2.54
N ILE A 145 -15.69 -15.85 -2.90
CA ILE A 145 -15.18 -15.42 -4.20
C ILE A 145 -15.16 -16.64 -5.11
N THR A 146 -15.96 -16.60 -6.17
CA THR A 146 -15.96 -17.61 -7.22
C THR A 146 -15.13 -17.11 -8.40
N SER A 147 -14.14 -17.90 -8.81
CA SER A 147 -13.37 -17.63 -10.02
C SER A 147 -14.19 -17.97 -11.27
N ALA A 148 -13.82 -17.41 -12.43
CA ALA A 148 -14.41 -17.77 -13.73
C ALA A 148 -14.32 -19.28 -14.04
N LYS A 149 -13.39 -20.00 -13.41
CA LYS A 149 -13.21 -21.46 -13.54
C LYS A 149 -14.02 -22.27 -12.51
N GLY A 150 -14.97 -21.65 -11.81
CA GLY A 150 -15.83 -22.32 -10.81
C GLY A 150 -15.20 -22.54 -9.43
N ASN A 151 -13.89 -22.31 -9.26
CA ASN A 151 -13.25 -22.44 -7.94
C ASN A 151 -13.77 -21.38 -6.98
N SER A 152 -14.33 -21.83 -5.85
CA SER A 152 -14.83 -20.97 -4.78
C SER A 152 -13.86 -20.93 -3.61
N ARG A 153 -13.66 -19.74 -3.03
CA ARG A 153 -12.89 -19.57 -1.78
C ARG A 153 -13.55 -18.57 -0.85
N LYS A 154 -13.48 -18.82 0.45
CA LYS A 154 -13.97 -17.87 1.47
C LYS A 154 -13.17 -16.57 1.42
N ARG A 155 -13.86 -15.43 1.60
CA ARG A 155 -13.18 -14.13 1.75
C ARG A 155 -12.47 -14.06 3.09
N THR A 156 -11.26 -13.51 3.07
CA THR A 156 -10.54 -13.22 4.31
C THR A 156 -10.97 -11.86 4.86
N PRO A 157 -10.94 -11.64 6.18
CA PRO A 157 -11.22 -10.32 6.76
C PRO A 157 -10.37 -9.20 6.15
N GLY A 158 -9.09 -9.47 5.85
CA GLY A 158 -8.23 -8.51 5.15
C GLY A 158 -8.67 -8.17 3.72
N THR A 159 -9.35 -9.09 3.02
CA THR A 159 -9.95 -8.79 1.70
C THR A 159 -11.17 -7.88 1.85
N VAL A 160 -12.03 -8.16 2.83
CA VAL A 160 -13.21 -7.33 3.14
C VAL A 160 -12.81 -5.92 3.52
N GLU A 161 -11.84 -5.75 4.42
CA GLU A 161 -11.35 -4.42 4.78
C GLU A 161 -10.65 -3.69 3.65
N ALA A 162 -10.06 -4.39 2.68
CA ALA A 162 -9.52 -3.74 1.49
C ALA A 162 -10.65 -3.11 0.66
N SER A 163 -11.83 -3.72 0.61
CA SER A 163 -13.04 -3.13 0.02
C SER A 163 -13.53 -1.93 0.82
N VAL A 164 -13.59 -2.01 2.16
CA VAL A 164 -13.98 -0.86 3.01
C VAL A 164 -13.01 0.32 2.87
N LEU A 165 -11.70 0.04 2.79
CA LEU A 165 -10.69 1.06 2.54
C LEU A 165 -10.92 1.77 1.20
N GLN A 166 -11.31 1.01 0.19
CA GLN A 166 -11.53 1.52 -1.15
C GLN A 166 -12.84 2.31 -1.24
N LEU A 167 -13.89 1.85 -0.58
CA LEU A 167 -15.14 2.56 -0.38
C LEU A 167 -14.88 3.93 0.27
N ARG A 168 -14.11 3.97 1.36
CA ARG A 168 -13.70 5.23 2.01
C ARG A 168 -13.00 6.18 1.05
N ALA A 169 -12.16 5.65 0.16
CA ALA A 169 -11.48 6.46 -0.85
C ALA A 169 -12.46 7.04 -1.89
N ALA A 170 -13.49 6.29 -2.28
CA ALA A 170 -14.55 6.76 -3.17
C ALA A 170 -15.41 7.86 -2.52
N VAL A 171 -15.86 7.65 -1.27
CA VAL A 171 -16.59 8.66 -0.49
C VAL A 171 -15.77 9.94 -0.34
N ASN A 172 -14.49 9.81 0.05
CA ASN A 172 -13.60 10.97 0.17
C ASN A 172 -13.30 11.64 -1.17
N HIS A 173 -13.43 10.94 -2.29
CA HIS A 173 -13.33 11.55 -3.61
C HIS A 173 -14.57 12.42 -3.91
N ALA A 174 -15.77 11.93 -3.62
CA ALA A 174 -17.00 12.72 -3.73
C ALA A 174 -16.93 13.99 -2.85
N PHE A 175 -16.42 13.88 -1.62
CA PHE A 175 -16.13 15.04 -0.77
C PHE A 175 -15.13 16.02 -1.42
N LYS A 176 -14.01 15.53 -1.96
CA LYS A 176 -13.04 16.39 -2.67
C LYS A 176 -13.64 17.08 -3.90
N LYS A 177 -14.60 16.44 -4.54
CA LYS A 177 -15.41 16.98 -5.65
C LYS A 177 -16.59 17.84 -5.16
N ARG A 178 -16.68 18.09 -3.85
CA ARG A 178 -17.67 18.98 -3.20
C ARG A 178 -19.12 18.51 -3.34
N LYS A 179 -19.31 17.20 -3.47
CA LYS A 179 -20.64 16.55 -3.52
C LYS A 179 -21.13 16.13 -2.14
N LEU A 180 -20.34 16.35 -1.09
CA LEU A 180 -20.62 15.97 0.29
C LEU A 180 -20.15 17.06 1.25
N ALA A 181 -20.86 17.22 2.38
CA ALA A 181 -20.52 18.15 3.44
C ALA A 181 -19.29 17.69 4.26
N SER A 182 -19.15 16.39 4.47
CA SER A 182 -18.09 15.78 5.28
C SER A 182 -17.39 14.63 4.56
N ARG A 183 -16.26 14.20 5.11
CA ARG A 183 -15.54 12.99 4.69
C ARG A 183 -16.23 11.75 5.26
N ALA A 184 -15.87 10.58 4.75
CA ALA A 184 -16.31 9.32 5.34
C ALA A 184 -15.96 9.24 6.84
N GLU A 185 -16.97 8.99 7.66
CA GLU A 185 -16.83 8.94 9.12
C GLU A 185 -16.52 7.53 9.63
N PHE A 186 -16.94 6.51 8.88
CA PHE A 186 -16.73 5.11 9.25
C PHE A 186 -15.24 4.71 9.29
N LYS A 187 -14.94 3.77 10.18
CA LYS A 187 -13.56 3.33 10.45
C LYS A 187 -13.16 2.14 9.59
N VAL A 188 -11.95 2.19 9.03
CA VAL A 188 -11.31 1.04 8.37
C VAL A 188 -10.45 0.31 9.38
N LYS A 189 -10.65 -1.02 9.54
CA LYS A 189 -9.83 -1.80 10.47
C LYS A 189 -8.41 -1.91 9.92
N SER A 190 -7.42 -1.76 10.79
CA SER A 190 -6.02 -1.85 10.38
C SER A 190 -5.65 -3.29 10.00
N ALA A 191 -4.66 -3.44 9.11
CA ALA A 191 -4.16 -4.76 8.72
C ALA A 191 -3.69 -5.61 9.90
N LYS A 192 -3.20 -5.00 11.00
CA LYS A 192 -2.82 -5.70 12.24
C LYS A 192 -4.00 -6.40 12.90
N VAL A 193 -5.21 -5.87 12.75
CA VAL A 193 -6.43 -6.41 13.34
C VAL A 193 -7.03 -7.52 12.46
N VAL A 194 -6.97 -7.36 11.13
CA VAL A 194 -7.71 -8.24 10.19
C VAL A 194 -6.86 -9.25 9.46
N SER A 195 -5.54 -9.19 9.60
CA SER A 195 -4.60 -10.15 9.03
C SER A 195 -3.75 -10.78 10.13
N LYS A 196 -3.74 -12.10 10.18
CA LYS A 196 -2.72 -12.84 10.92
C LYS A 196 -1.49 -12.97 10.03
N SER A 197 -0.33 -12.56 10.53
CA SER A 197 0.92 -12.87 9.84
C SER A 197 1.10 -14.39 9.78
N PRO A 198 1.53 -14.95 8.65
CA PRO A 198 1.91 -16.36 8.58
C PRO A 198 2.89 -16.71 9.71
N TRP A 199 2.64 -17.81 10.41
CA TRP A 199 3.48 -18.28 11.51
C TRP A 199 4.69 -19.05 11.00
N PHE A 200 4.53 -19.81 9.91
CA PHE A 200 5.57 -20.71 9.43
C PHE A 200 6.84 -19.98 9.00
N ARG A 201 7.98 -20.44 9.52
CA ARG A 201 9.34 -20.05 9.15
C ARG A 201 10.09 -21.34 8.86
N MET A 202 10.79 -21.38 7.72
CA MET A 202 11.64 -22.53 7.41
C MET A 202 12.80 -22.55 8.40
N SER A 203 13.04 -23.71 8.99
CA SER A 203 14.35 -24.02 9.57
C SER A 203 15.43 -24.00 8.49
N GLU A 204 16.69 -23.94 8.89
CA GLU A 204 17.82 -24.03 7.95
C GLU A 204 17.75 -25.31 7.11
N LYS A 205 17.46 -26.46 7.73
CA LYS A 205 17.26 -27.74 7.03
C LYS A 205 16.16 -27.68 5.96
N GLN A 206 15.05 -27.01 6.25
CA GLN A 206 13.96 -26.83 5.28
C GLN A 206 14.34 -25.86 4.17
N LEU A 207 15.09 -24.80 4.47
CA LEU A 207 15.63 -23.90 3.45
C LEU A 207 16.58 -24.66 2.51
N VAL A 208 17.50 -25.47 3.04
CA VAL A 208 18.36 -26.37 2.25
C VAL A 208 17.53 -27.31 1.36
N ALA A 209 16.45 -27.88 1.88
CA ALA A 209 15.57 -28.74 1.08
C ALA A 209 14.94 -28.00 -0.12
N THR A 210 14.67 -26.69 -0.01
CA THR A 210 14.20 -25.89 -1.17
C THR A 210 15.25 -25.78 -2.27
N PHE A 211 16.52 -25.61 -1.92
CA PHE A 211 17.62 -25.60 -2.89
C PHE A 211 17.82 -26.97 -3.52
N ARG A 212 17.87 -28.04 -2.72
CA ARG A 212 17.95 -29.41 -3.25
C ARG A 212 16.82 -29.72 -4.23
N TYR A 213 15.60 -29.30 -3.90
CA TYR A 213 14.45 -29.45 -4.80
C TYR A 213 14.64 -28.70 -6.13
N ALA A 214 15.17 -27.48 -6.08
CA ALA A 214 15.44 -26.68 -7.27
C ALA A 214 16.59 -27.24 -8.12
N LEU A 215 17.54 -27.95 -7.50
CA LEU A 215 18.69 -28.58 -8.15
C LEU A 215 18.38 -29.95 -8.78
N VAL A 216 17.22 -30.56 -8.51
CA VAL A 216 16.88 -31.88 -9.07
C VAL A 216 16.91 -31.84 -10.60
N SER A 217 17.83 -32.59 -11.18
CA SER A 217 18.00 -32.80 -12.62
C SER A 217 17.45 -34.14 -13.11
N ASP A 218 17.21 -35.07 -12.19
CA ASP A 218 16.91 -36.46 -12.50
C ASP A 218 15.40 -36.66 -12.49
N TYR A 219 14.85 -36.86 -13.68
CA TYR A 219 13.43 -37.06 -13.91
C TYR A 219 13.19 -38.49 -14.38
N SER A 220 12.07 -39.10 -13.98
CA SER A 220 11.72 -40.44 -14.46
C SER A 220 11.61 -40.46 -15.99
N ASN A 221 12.10 -41.55 -16.60
CA ASN A 221 11.99 -41.81 -18.04
C ASN A 221 10.53 -41.93 -18.51
N ASP A 222 9.58 -42.16 -17.60
CA ASP A 222 8.16 -42.27 -17.91
C ASP A 222 7.49 -40.90 -18.13
N VAL A 223 8.21 -39.80 -17.88
CA VAL A 223 7.69 -38.44 -18.06
C VAL A 223 7.97 -37.95 -19.48
N PRO A 224 6.98 -37.38 -20.19
CA PRO A 224 7.20 -36.82 -21.52
C PRO A 224 8.33 -35.77 -21.54
N SER A 225 9.21 -35.84 -22.54
CA SER A 225 10.39 -34.96 -22.67
C SER A 225 10.05 -33.46 -22.60
N LYS A 226 8.94 -33.03 -23.22
CA LYS A 226 8.44 -31.65 -23.15
C LYS A 226 8.11 -31.19 -21.72
N GLN A 227 7.62 -32.10 -20.88
CA GLN A 227 7.29 -31.80 -19.49
C GLN A 227 8.57 -31.73 -18.63
N VAL A 228 9.54 -32.62 -18.89
CA VAL A 228 10.87 -32.55 -18.28
C VAL A 228 11.54 -31.21 -18.58
N GLU A 229 11.53 -30.79 -19.85
CA GLU A 229 12.12 -29.50 -20.26
C GLU A 229 11.46 -28.31 -19.55
N LYS A 230 10.13 -28.32 -19.47
CA LYS A 230 9.40 -27.29 -18.72
C LYS A 230 9.80 -27.28 -17.25
N TRP A 231 9.92 -28.44 -16.60
CA TRP A 231 10.34 -28.52 -15.21
C TRP A 231 11.76 -28.04 -15.00
N ARG A 232 12.70 -28.35 -15.90
CA ARG A 232 14.07 -27.82 -15.86
C ARG A 232 14.08 -26.30 -15.87
N ILE A 233 13.33 -25.68 -16.79
CA ILE A 233 13.18 -24.22 -16.84
C ILE A 233 12.57 -23.70 -15.53
N ASP A 234 11.43 -24.24 -15.10
CA ASP A 234 10.73 -23.81 -13.88
C ASP A 234 11.64 -23.93 -12.62
N ARG A 235 12.48 -24.97 -12.56
CA ARG A 235 13.43 -25.25 -11.48
C ARG A 235 14.61 -24.30 -11.47
N LEU A 236 15.20 -24.05 -12.63
CA LEU A 236 16.30 -23.10 -12.78
C LEU A 236 15.86 -21.68 -12.39
N GLN A 237 14.67 -21.28 -12.82
CA GLN A 237 14.08 -19.98 -12.48
C GLN A 237 13.73 -19.89 -10.98
N LEU A 238 13.28 -20.99 -10.38
CA LEU A 238 13.08 -21.09 -8.94
C LEU A 238 14.41 -20.98 -8.18
N LEU A 239 15.49 -21.61 -8.67
CA LEU A 239 16.83 -21.54 -8.09
C LEU A 239 17.37 -20.10 -8.09
N GLN A 240 17.27 -19.40 -9.23
CA GLN A 240 17.62 -17.97 -9.33
C GLN A 240 16.81 -17.11 -8.35
N PHE A 241 15.51 -17.37 -8.25
CA PHE A 241 14.65 -16.68 -7.27
C PHE A 241 15.08 -16.96 -5.82
N LEU A 242 15.43 -18.20 -5.48
CA LEU A 242 15.90 -18.60 -4.15
C LEU A 242 17.25 -17.93 -3.81
N ARG A 243 18.24 -18.02 -4.72
CA ARG A 243 19.56 -17.39 -4.60
C ARG A 243 19.44 -15.92 -4.24
N LEU A 244 18.75 -15.14 -5.08
CA LEU A 244 18.61 -13.70 -4.88
C LEU A 244 17.75 -13.37 -3.64
N SER A 245 16.71 -14.17 -3.34
CA SER A 245 15.88 -13.97 -2.13
C SER A 245 16.66 -14.16 -0.84
N VAL A 246 17.56 -15.16 -0.78
CA VAL A 246 18.42 -15.40 0.40
C VAL A 246 19.48 -14.32 0.53
N CYS A 247 20.09 -13.89 -0.58
CA CYS A 247 21.15 -12.88 -0.54
C CYS A 247 20.67 -11.48 -0.14
N THR A 248 19.44 -11.12 -0.50
CA THR A 248 18.95 -9.73 -0.36
C THR A 248 17.85 -9.56 0.68
N TRP A 249 17.26 -10.68 1.11
CA TRP A 249 16.06 -10.75 1.95
C TRP A 249 14.90 -9.97 1.34
N ALA A 250 14.92 -9.69 0.04
CA ALA A 250 14.03 -8.75 -0.59
C ALA A 250 12.58 -9.28 -0.65
N ARG A 251 11.64 -8.37 -0.91
CA ARG A 251 10.27 -8.79 -1.19
C ARG A 251 10.25 -9.51 -2.55
N PRO A 252 9.37 -10.51 -2.77
CA PRO A 252 9.33 -11.23 -4.03
C PRO A 252 9.16 -10.34 -5.27
N ASP A 253 8.45 -9.22 -5.15
CA ASP A 253 8.30 -8.25 -6.24
C ASP A 253 9.60 -7.51 -6.58
N ALA A 254 10.50 -7.32 -5.62
CA ALA A 254 11.82 -6.75 -5.88
C ALA A 254 12.78 -7.81 -6.45
N VAL A 255 12.70 -9.05 -5.98
CA VAL A 255 13.49 -10.18 -6.51
C VAL A 255 13.13 -10.46 -7.98
N MET A 256 11.84 -10.53 -8.31
CA MET A 256 11.38 -10.77 -9.69
C MET A 256 11.66 -9.60 -10.64
N ASP A 257 11.84 -8.38 -10.11
CA ASP A 257 12.08 -7.15 -10.90
C ASP A 257 13.58 -6.81 -11.01
N PHE A 258 14.45 -7.58 -10.33
CA PHE A 258 15.88 -7.36 -10.35
C PHE A 258 16.49 -7.78 -11.69
N SER A 259 17.38 -6.94 -12.21
CA SER A 259 18.02 -7.12 -13.50
C SER A 259 19.46 -6.60 -13.45
N THR A 260 20.37 -7.33 -14.08
CA THR A 260 21.77 -6.91 -14.28
C THR A 260 21.94 -6.07 -15.54
N ALA A 261 20.86 -5.74 -16.26
CA ALA A 261 20.92 -4.83 -17.41
C ALA A 261 21.48 -3.46 -16.98
N PRO A 262 22.49 -2.89 -17.69
CA PRO A 262 23.09 -1.61 -17.33
C PRO A 262 22.07 -0.47 -17.19
N ALA A 263 21.08 -0.41 -18.08
CA ALA A 263 20.00 0.59 -18.05
C ALA A 263 19.18 0.57 -16.74
N ARG A 264 19.14 -0.57 -16.03
CA ARG A 264 18.43 -0.72 -14.76
C ARG A 264 19.27 -0.25 -13.57
N GLY A 265 20.60 -0.28 -13.68
CA GLY A 265 21.53 0.20 -12.65
C GLY A 265 21.52 -0.58 -11.33
N GLN A 266 20.91 -1.76 -11.30
CA GLN A 266 20.68 -2.50 -10.06
C GLN A 266 21.86 -3.36 -9.63
N TRP A 267 22.71 -3.76 -10.56
CA TRP A 267 23.99 -4.41 -10.29
C TRP A 267 25.12 -3.41 -10.56
N GLN A 268 25.87 -3.07 -9.51
CA GLN A 268 26.99 -2.13 -9.57
C GLN A 268 28.29 -2.92 -9.39
N LYS A 269 28.82 -3.42 -10.50
CA LYS A 269 29.94 -4.37 -10.53
C LYS A 269 31.19 -3.82 -9.86
N GLU A 270 31.52 -2.57 -10.14
CA GLU A 270 32.76 -1.90 -9.70
C GLU A 270 32.85 -1.82 -8.18
N ASN A 271 31.70 -1.72 -7.51
CA ASN A 271 31.61 -1.51 -6.07
C ASN A 271 31.10 -2.76 -5.33
N GLY A 272 30.58 -3.76 -6.04
CA GLY A 272 29.99 -4.96 -5.43
C GLY A 272 28.65 -4.72 -4.73
N TYR A 273 27.79 -3.85 -5.27
CA TYR A 273 26.49 -3.49 -4.68
C TYR A 273 25.29 -3.89 -5.53
N ILE A 274 24.19 -4.19 -4.84
CA ILE A 274 22.86 -4.50 -5.36
C ILE A 274 21.94 -3.36 -4.95
N ASP A 275 21.47 -2.55 -5.91
CA ASP A 275 20.37 -1.63 -5.71
C ASP A 275 19.04 -2.31 -6.08
N LEU A 276 18.25 -2.66 -5.07
CA LEU A 276 16.94 -3.28 -5.31
C LEU A 276 15.94 -2.31 -5.96
N ASN A 277 16.24 -1.01 -5.97
CA ASN A 277 15.46 -0.01 -6.66
C ASN A 277 16.07 0.30 -8.04
N PRO A 278 15.39 -0.04 -9.14
CA PRO A 278 15.88 0.29 -10.47
C PRO A 278 15.92 1.80 -10.74
N ASN A 279 16.84 2.19 -11.61
CA ASN A 279 16.96 3.56 -12.12
C ASN A 279 15.61 4.09 -12.62
N GLY A 280 15.30 5.34 -12.27
CA GLY A 280 14.05 6.01 -12.65
C GLY A 280 12.82 5.61 -11.83
N ARG A 281 12.88 4.57 -10.98
CA ARG A 281 11.77 4.23 -10.09
C ARG A 281 11.79 5.07 -8.83
N ALA A 282 10.73 5.86 -8.61
CA ALA A 282 10.52 6.55 -7.36
C ALA A 282 10.41 5.56 -6.19
N GLN A 283 11.13 5.84 -5.09
CA GLN A 283 10.99 5.09 -3.85
C GLN A 283 9.61 5.34 -3.24
N THR A 284 9.08 4.31 -2.58
CA THR A 284 7.78 4.39 -1.90
C THR A 284 7.95 4.02 -0.44
N LYS A 285 6.87 4.09 0.36
CA LYS A 285 6.85 3.52 1.72
C LYS A 285 7.31 2.05 1.76
N LYS A 286 7.16 1.30 0.66
CA LYS A 286 7.83 0.01 0.45
C LYS A 286 9.24 0.26 -0.09
N TYR A 287 10.11 0.70 0.80
CA TYR A 287 11.48 1.03 0.45
C TYR A 287 12.24 -0.21 -0.03
N ARG A 288 13.05 -0.01 -1.07
CA ARG A 288 13.95 -1.03 -1.65
C ARG A 288 15.39 -0.58 -1.40
N PRO A 289 16.16 -1.28 -0.56
CA PRO A 289 17.47 -0.81 -0.12
C PRO A 289 18.57 -1.07 -1.15
N LEU A 290 19.66 -0.32 -1.01
CA LEU A 290 20.99 -0.63 -1.53
C LEU A 290 21.66 -1.63 -0.57
N LEU A 291 22.30 -2.68 -1.09
CA LEU A 291 22.91 -3.75 -0.30
C LEU A 291 24.26 -4.13 -0.90
N ARG A 292 25.20 -4.61 -0.07
CA ARG A 292 26.40 -5.28 -0.58
C ARG A 292 26.04 -6.67 -1.13
N ALA A 293 26.64 -7.06 -2.25
CA ALA A 293 26.45 -8.40 -2.80
C ALA A 293 27.24 -9.44 -1.98
N PRO A 294 26.61 -10.54 -1.52
CA PRO A 294 27.34 -11.68 -0.98
C PRO A 294 28.33 -12.24 -2.01
N ARG A 295 29.54 -12.57 -1.57
CA ARG A 295 30.62 -13.08 -2.44
C ARG A 295 30.18 -14.25 -3.32
N GLN A 296 29.31 -15.13 -2.81
CA GLN A 296 28.82 -16.31 -3.54
C GLN A 296 27.83 -15.96 -4.65
N LEU A 297 27.16 -14.80 -4.58
CA LEU A 297 26.21 -14.36 -5.60
C LEU A 297 26.92 -13.64 -6.76
N ILE A 298 28.08 -13.02 -6.52
CA ILE A 298 28.80 -12.20 -7.51
C ILE A 298 29.01 -12.95 -8.84
N PRO A 299 29.50 -14.20 -8.88
CA PRO A 299 29.69 -14.91 -10.15
C PRO A 299 28.41 -15.08 -10.96
N HIS A 300 27.25 -15.27 -10.29
CA HIS A 300 25.95 -15.36 -10.96
C HIS A 300 25.49 -14.01 -11.52
N LEU A 301 25.80 -12.91 -10.82
CA LEU A 301 25.47 -11.56 -11.31
C LEU A 301 26.32 -11.19 -12.52
N GLU A 302 27.60 -11.56 -12.52
CA GLU A 302 28.51 -11.32 -13.64
C GLU A 302 28.17 -12.16 -14.88
N ALA A 303 27.75 -13.42 -14.68
CA ALA A 303 27.34 -14.30 -15.77
C ALA A 303 25.93 -13.97 -16.34
N ASN A 304 25.12 -13.19 -15.63
CA ASN A 304 23.76 -12.87 -16.05
C ASN A 304 23.69 -11.55 -16.81
N LEU A 305 23.02 -11.55 -17.96
CA LEU A 305 22.60 -10.34 -18.67
C LEU A 305 21.08 -10.19 -18.61
N GLY A 306 20.60 -9.03 -18.17
CA GLY A 306 19.18 -8.74 -18.12
C GLY A 306 18.48 -9.23 -16.85
N PRO A 307 17.17 -9.56 -16.91
CA PRO A 307 16.43 -10.04 -15.74
C PRO A 307 17.11 -11.26 -15.10
N PHE A 308 17.33 -11.21 -13.79
CA PHE A 308 17.97 -12.33 -13.07
C PHE A 308 17.03 -13.53 -12.91
N VAL A 309 15.73 -13.27 -12.81
CA VAL A 309 14.67 -14.27 -13.00
C VAL A 309 13.98 -13.92 -14.31
N LYS A 310 14.09 -14.79 -15.31
CA LYS A 310 13.68 -14.56 -16.71
C LYS A 310 12.19 -14.83 -16.98
N VAL A 311 11.47 -15.41 -16.02
CA VAL A 311 10.02 -15.68 -16.15
C VAL A 311 9.18 -14.61 -15.45
N ALA A 312 7.97 -14.36 -15.97
CA ALA A 312 7.02 -13.42 -15.36
C ALA A 312 6.56 -13.85 -13.95
N SER A 313 6.61 -15.15 -13.62
CA SER A 313 6.21 -15.64 -12.30
C SER A 313 6.79 -17.01 -11.94
N VAL A 314 7.32 -17.13 -10.72
CA VAL A 314 7.72 -18.41 -10.12
C VAL A 314 6.61 -19.07 -9.29
N ARG A 315 5.39 -18.50 -9.27
CA ARG A 315 4.31 -18.95 -8.34
C ARG A 315 3.93 -20.42 -8.50
N THR A 316 3.92 -20.93 -9.74
CA THR A 316 3.58 -22.34 -10.01
C THR A 316 4.68 -23.27 -9.51
N ALA A 317 5.93 -23.01 -9.90
CA ALA A 317 7.09 -23.78 -9.45
C ALA A 317 7.23 -23.75 -7.92
N TRP A 318 7.04 -22.56 -7.31
CA TRP A 318 7.02 -22.38 -5.86
C TRP A 318 5.93 -23.21 -5.20
N ARG A 319 4.69 -23.19 -5.71
CA ARG A 319 3.59 -23.98 -5.14
C ARG A 319 3.92 -25.48 -5.19
N GLN A 320 4.39 -25.98 -6.33
CA GLN A 320 4.80 -27.38 -6.48
C GLN A 320 5.90 -27.76 -5.49
N MET A 321 6.90 -26.89 -5.29
CA MET A 321 7.94 -27.06 -4.28
C MET A 321 7.33 -27.22 -2.88
N THR A 322 6.52 -26.26 -2.45
CA THR A 322 5.94 -26.28 -1.11
C THR A 322 5.03 -27.48 -0.87
N GLN A 323 4.35 -27.98 -1.92
CA GLN A 323 3.57 -29.21 -1.86
C GLN A 323 4.47 -30.44 -1.74
N THR A 324 5.52 -30.53 -2.56
CA THR A 324 6.45 -31.67 -2.54
C THR A 324 7.19 -31.79 -1.20
N LEU A 325 7.58 -30.65 -0.64
CA LEU A 325 8.26 -30.55 0.66
C LEU A 325 7.29 -30.58 1.86
N ASN A 326 5.99 -30.78 1.63
CA ASN A 326 4.95 -30.85 2.67
C ASN A 326 4.96 -29.63 3.62
N PHE A 327 5.20 -28.44 3.08
CA PHE A 327 5.12 -27.22 3.87
C PHE A 327 3.66 -26.88 4.19
N PRO A 328 3.39 -26.19 5.33
CA PRO A 328 2.05 -25.76 5.69
C PRO A 328 1.38 -24.97 4.55
N GLN A 329 0.13 -25.31 4.25
CA GLN A 329 -0.67 -24.68 3.21
C GLN A 329 -1.41 -23.43 3.78
N ASP A 330 -2.56 -23.03 3.23
CA ASP A 330 -3.38 -21.93 3.76
C ASP A 330 -2.66 -20.57 3.90
N ALA A 331 -1.99 -20.17 2.82
CA ALA A 331 -1.21 -18.94 2.72
C ALA A 331 -0.02 -18.83 3.70
N GLN A 332 0.33 -19.91 4.42
CA GLN A 332 1.51 -19.93 5.28
C GLN A 332 2.81 -19.90 4.46
N SER A 333 2.84 -20.63 3.35
CA SER A 333 4.05 -20.86 2.56
C SER A 333 4.10 -20.06 1.26
N GLY A 334 3.57 -18.84 1.21
CA GLY A 334 3.72 -17.97 0.02
C GLY A 334 5.17 -17.54 -0.23
N THR A 335 5.49 -17.01 -1.41
CA THR A 335 6.87 -16.64 -1.84
C THR A 335 7.65 -15.71 -0.91
N LYS A 336 6.96 -14.95 -0.04
CA LYS A 336 7.59 -14.16 1.04
C LYS A 336 8.24 -15.03 2.14
N LEU A 337 8.06 -16.35 2.11
CA LEU A 337 8.55 -17.27 3.13
C LEU A 337 10.08 -17.24 3.24
N VAL A 338 10.83 -17.16 2.14
CA VAL A 338 12.30 -17.09 2.17
C VAL A 338 12.74 -15.89 3.01
N ARG A 339 12.31 -14.68 2.63
CA ARG A 339 12.57 -13.45 3.36
C ARG A 339 12.24 -13.56 4.85
N ARG A 340 11.07 -14.09 5.19
CA ARG A 340 10.67 -14.25 6.60
C ARG A 340 11.55 -15.24 7.34
N SER A 341 11.95 -16.32 6.69
CA SER A 341 12.74 -17.40 7.28
C SER A 341 14.19 -16.96 7.49
N VAL A 342 14.82 -16.38 6.46
CA VAL A 342 16.19 -15.83 6.57
C VAL A 342 16.26 -14.75 7.65
N SER A 343 15.31 -13.81 7.64
CA SER A 343 15.22 -12.80 8.70
C SER A 343 14.99 -13.41 10.08
N ASN A 344 14.35 -14.58 10.22
CA ASN A 344 14.14 -15.21 11.51
C ASN A 344 15.39 -15.96 11.98
N LEU A 345 16.07 -16.65 11.07
CA LEU A 345 17.30 -17.39 11.34
C LEU A 345 18.43 -16.45 11.79
N LEU A 346 18.62 -15.34 11.06
CA LEU A 346 19.75 -14.43 11.28
C LEU A 346 19.46 -13.32 12.30
N ARG A 347 18.20 -13.15 12.72
CA ARG A 347 17.85 -12.12 13.70
C ARG A 347 18.47 -12.36 15.06
N ALA A 348 18.43 -13.59 15.57
CA ALA A 348 18.95 -13.89 16.90
C ALA A 348 20.45 -13.57 17.00
N GLU A 349 21.22 -13.94 15.97
CA GLU A 349 22.66 -13.64 15.84
C GLU A 349 22.90 -12.11 15.78
N LEU A 350 22.22 -11.41 14.88
CA LEU A 350 22.39 -9.96 14.75
C LEU A 350 21.89 -9.17 15.96
N GLU A 351 20.90 -9.66 16.70
CA GLU A 351 20.44 -9.04 17.95
C GLU A 351 21.43 -9.27 19.09
N HIS A 352 22.03 -10.45 19.18
CA HIS A 352 23.06 -10.76 20.17
C HIS A 352 24.24 -9.78 20.07
N ASP A 353 24.67 -9.47 18.85
CA ASP A 353 25.80 -8.57 18.59
C ASP A 353 25.38 -7.09 18.49
N GLY A 354 24.11 -6.75 18.73
CA GLY A 354 23.63 -5.36 18.65
C GLY A 354 23.56 -4.77 17.23
N HIS A 355 23.62 -5.60 16.18
CA HIS A 355 23.66 -5.20 14.77
C HIS A 355 22.34 -5.39 14.01
N TRP A 356 21.24 -5.69 14.69
CA TRP A 356 19.92 -5.92 14.06
C TRP A 356 19.41 -4.76 13.18
N GLN A 357 19.88 -3.54 13.43
CA GLN A 357 19.59 -2.39 12.56
C GLN A 357 19.99 -2.66 11.09
N GLN A 358 21.09 -3.38 10.85
CA GLN A 358 21.49 -3.79 9.49
C GLN A 358 20.50 -4.80 8.88
N GLY A 359 19.98 -5.73 9.67
CA GLY A 359 18.89 -6.62 9.25
C GLY A 359 17.61 -5.85 8.88
N ARG A 360 17.29 -4.76 9.62
CA ARG A 360 16.19 -3.86 9.26
C ARG A 360 16.43 -3.11 7.95
N ILE A 361 17.68 -2.76 7.63
CA ILE A 361 18.08 -2.18 6.33
C ILE A 361 17.87 -3.20 5.21
N TYR A 362 18.32 -4.45 5.36
CA TYR A 362 18.05 -5.55 4.40
C TYR A 362 16.55 -5.73 4.14
N LEU A 363 15.73 -5.58 5.19
CA LEU A 363 14.28 -5.61 5.07
C LEU A 363 13.68 -4.33 4.46
N GLY A 364 14.45 -3.28 4.20
CA GLY A 364 13.93 -1.99 3.74
C GLY A 364 12.91 -1.40 4.74
N HIS A 365 13.16 -1.61 6.04
CA HIS A 365 12.39 -1.03 7.14
C HIS A 365 13.03 0.26 7.68
N VAL A 366 14.24 0.58 7.22
CA VAL A 366 14.96 1.82 7.48
C VAL A 366 15.07 2.55 6.15
N GLN A 367 14.66 3.82 6.12
CA GLN A 367 14.87 4.69 4.97
C GLN A 367 16.06 5.59 5.30
N PRO A 368 17.05 5.71 4.41
CA PRO A 368 18.16 6.63 4.61
C PRO A 368 17.64 8.07 4.60
N ASP A 369 18.12 8.87 5.53
CA ASP A 369 17.92 10.32 5.50
C ASP A 369 18.84 11.01 4.47
N GLU A 370 18.87 12.34 4.44
CA GLU A 370 19.72 13.08 3.49
C GLU A 370 21.21 12.85 3.73
N SER A 371 21.64 12.74 4.98
CA SER A 371 23.05 12.51 5.34
C SER A 371 23.47 11.08 5.01
N ASP A 372 22.57 10.11 5.23
CA ASP A 372 22.79 8.71 4.87
C ASP A 372 23.03 8.56 3.36
N LYS A 373 22.37 9.33 2.49
CA LYS A 373 22.57 9.21 1.02
C LYS A 373 24.02 9.44 0.58
N TYR A 374 24.75 10.29 1.30
CA TYR A 374 26.15 10.59 1.01
C TYR A 374 27.11 9.70 1.81
N ALA A 375 26.70 9.24 3.00
CA ALA A 375 27.52 8.40 3.88
C ALA A 375 27.44 6.89 3.60
N THR A 376 26.33 6.40 3.01
CA THR A 376 26.06 4.96 2.87
C THR A 376 26.62 4.34 1.60
N ALA A 377 26.86 5.12 0.54
CA ALA A 377 26.91 4.53 -0.80
C ALA A 377 28.00 3.46 -0.96
N TYR A 378 29.17 3.58 -0.31
CA TYR A 378 30.27 2.62 -0.50
C TYR A 378 31.15 2.36 0.73
N HIS A 379 30.67 2.69 1.94
CA HIS A 379 31.47 2.45 3.15
C HIS A 379 31.57 0.95 3.45
N THR A 380 32.77 0.46 3.79
CA THR A 380 33.06 -0.98 4.00
C THR A 380 32.22 -1.63 5.10
N LEU A 381 31.92 -0.88 6.17
CA LEU A 381 31.04 -1.31 7.27
C LEU A 381 29.54 -1.23 6.95
N TYR A 382 29.13 -0.67 5.81
CA TYR A 382 27.72 -0.58 5.46
C TYR A 382 27.13 -1.99 5.32
N THR A 383 26.23 -2.32 6.26
CA THR A 383 25.59 -3.63 6.37
C THR A 383 26.55 -4.84 6.48
N SER A 384 27.78 -4.62 6.94
CA SER A 384 28.84 -5.65 7.00
C SER A 384 28.48 -6.88 7.83
N HIS A 385 27.83 -6.72 8.99
CA HIS A 385 27.45 -7.83 9.86
C HIS A 385 26.28 -8.62 9.27
N ALA A 386 25.28 -7.92 8.71
CA ALA A 386 24.18 -8.60 8.02
C ALA A 386 24.65 -9.33 6.75
N LEU A 387 25.63 -8.76 6.04
CA LEU A 387 26.31 -9.41 4.92
C LEU A 387 27.03 -10.68 5.39
N ALA A 388 27.89 -10.58 6.41
CA ALA A 388 28.64 -11.72 6.93
C ALA A 388 27.72 -12.85 7.43
N ALA A 389 26.66 -12.53 8.16
CA ALA A 389 25.67 -13.53 8.60
C ALA A 389 24.93 -14.18 7.42
N THR A 390 24.64 -13.40 6.37
CA THR A 390 24.04 -13.91 5.13
C THR A 390 25.00 -14.82 4.38
N GLU A 391 26.26 -14.43 4.22
CA GLU A 391 27.31 -15.24 3.60
C GLU A 391 27.55 -16.54 4.36
N ALA A 392 27.59 -16.50 5.70
CA ALA A 392 27.73 -17.69 6.52
C ALA A 392 26.54 -18.65 6.38
N LEU A 393 25.32 -18.13 6.27
CA LEU A 393 24.15 -18.96 5.95
C LEU A 393 24.25 -19.58 4.56
N ILE A 394 24.70 -18.80 3.57
CA ILE A 394 24.91 -19.29 2.20
C ILE A 394 25.94 -20.41 2.18
N ASP A 395 27.04 -20.29 2.93
CA ASP A 395 28.07 -21.34 3.02
C ASP A 395 27.52 -22.65 3.61
N ARG A 396 26.67 -22.56 4.63
CA ARG A 396 25.99 -23.73 5.20
C ARG A 396 24.99 -24.34 4.22
N ILE A 397 24.28 -23.52 3.46
CA ILE A 397 23.39 -24.00 2.40
C ILE A 397 24.17 -24.71 1.31
N GLU A 398 25.26 -24.12 0.81
CA GLU A 398 26.11 -24.70 -0.22
C GLU A 398 26.73 -26.01 0.24
N THR A 399 27.25 -26.06 1.47
CA THR A 399 27.79 -27.28 2.08
C THR A 399 26.74 -28.40 2.13
N ALA A 400 25.49 -28.08 2.45
CA ALA A 400 24.42 -29.06 2.56
C ALA A 400 23.71 -29.34 1.22
N ALA A 401 23.81 -28.46 0.23
CA ALA A 401 23.23 -28.60 -1.10
C ALA A 401 24.19 -28.03 -2.15
N PRO A 402 25.26 -28.76 -2.50
CA PRO A 402 26.24 -28.31 -3.48
C PRO A 402 25.58 -27.95 -4.81
N GLY A 403 25.95 -26.84 -5.43
CA GLY A 403 25.26 -26.27 -6.59
C GLY A 403 24.25 -25.17 -6.26
N ALA A 404 23.92 -24.96 -4.98
CA ALA A 404 22.96 -23.94 -4.57
C ALA A 404 23.44 -22.53 -4.94
N PHE A 405 24.73 -22.27 -4.87
CA PHE A 405 25.41 -21.00 -5.16
C PHE A 405 26.73 -21.17 -5.92
N SER A 406 27.27 -22.37 -6.12
CA SER A 406 28.32 -22.56 -7.13
C SER A 406 27.75 -22.39 -8.54
N LEU A 407 28.58 -21.91 -9.48
CA LEU A 407 28.25 -21.98 -10.90
C LEU A 407 28.42 -23.44 -11.35
N ASN A 408 27.36 -24.06 -11.85
CA ASN A 408 27.43 -25.36 -12.49
C ASN A 408 27.34 -25.19 -14.02
N ASP A 409 27.90 -26.11 -14.81
CA ASP A 409 27.82 -26.05 -16.30
C ASP A 409 26.37 -25.97 -16.82
N THR A 410 25.41 -26.42 -16.01
CA THR A 410 23.96 -26.38 -16.28
C THR A 410 23.30 -25.02 -16.03
N ASP A 411 24.00 -24.03 -15.46
CA ASP A 411 23.47 -22.66 -15.22
C ASP A 411 23.37 -21.83 -16.52
N THR A 412 23.85 -22.36 -17.65
CA THR A 412 23.61 -21.79 -18.98
C THR A 412 22.15 -21.96 -19.39
N VAL A 413 21.31 -20.99 -19.00
CA VAL A 413 19.92 -20.93 -19.46
C VAL A 413 19.95 -20.80 -21.00
N PRO A 414 19.29 -21.70 -21.76
CA PRO A 414 19.08 -21.48 -23.19
C PRO A 414 18.45 -20.10 -23.39
N GLU A 415 18.84 -19.40 -24.45
CA GLU A 415 18.29 -18.10 -24.80
C GLU A 415 16.79 -18.27 -25.09
N LEU A 416 15.96 -18.05 -24.07
CA LEU A 416 14.52 -18.14 -24.20
C LEU A 416 14.05 -16.85 -24.84
N GLU A 417 13.61 -16.94 -26.10
CA GLU A 417 12.86 -15.85 -26.72
C GLU A 417 11.70 -15.43 -25.81
N PRO A 418 11.45 -14.12 -25.64
CA PRO A 418 10.35 -13.64 -24.83
C PRO A 418 9.05 -14.18 -25.43
N ARG A 419 8.35 -15.05 -24.69
CA ARG A 419 7.00 -15.44 -25.08
C ARG A 419 6.07 -14.21 -24.94
N PRO A 420 5.17 -13.98 -25.92
CA PRO A 420 4.24 -12.86 -25.91
C PRO A 420 3.29 -12.84 -24.71
#